data_AF-A0A8T5J704-F1
#
_entry.id   AF-A0A8T5J704-F1
#
_cell.length_a   1.000
_cell.length_b   1.000
_cell.length_c   1.000
_cell.angle_alpha   90.00
_cell.angle_beta   90.00
_cell.angle_gamma   90.00
#
_symmetry.space_group_name_H-M   'P 1'
#
loop_
_entity.id
_entity.type
_entity.pdbx_description
1 polymer ?
#
loop_
_entity_poly.entity_id
_entity_poly.type
_entity_poly.pdbx_seq_one_letter_code
_entity_poly.pdbx_strand_id
1 'polypeptide(L)'
;MAEGVEIEVNLPFSEHDEMPFRLGDIVLDKKFGDLHPSLRPIDQIRHEWKFQFRLLKAEWGQPHFLTMLTGVLAFLLGSVSTEIFSGGDPKLSGIDGFSAIGGFAFFQLIVSSILWIWFFVQLSVNFPIMRGHIINVMIIWGSVFISQVVLHVSSPGFPVGASLGDALGGVILGAVGCFFTYFFWKAVTETRDLHVMEHHVHTDVRVMEEAMAEHSLFSWTIMVCTWVLLIILNGWSGAHFIADRVTEDYAVYTIHLISGVALIYVLMHMLWFPQRMLGEGTRVQTRAAAAADANLLLDGVILVSEGECRSCKASAPISQNDAGETVVDCASTDCNSRGPAGNNCEGCSENYPTRYTCSSCGINSPVGDYIPDSEAW
;
A
#
# COMPACT_ATOMS: atom_id res chain seq x y z
N MET A 1 43.51 6.48 34.61
CA MET A 1 42.60 7.49 34.03
C MET A 1 42.46 7.10 32.57
N ALA A 2 41.41 6.34 32.25
CA ALA A 2 41.11 5.94 30.88
C ALA A 2 40.21 7.03 30.32
N GLU A 3 40.76 7.86 29.43
CA GLU A 3 39.97 8.79 28.63
C GLU A 3 39.05 7.97 27.73
N GLY A 4 37.75 8.11 27.97
CA GLY A 4 36.73 7.56 27.09
C GLY A 4 36.80 8.29 25.76
N VAL A 5 37.18 7.57 24.71
CA VAL A 5 37.03 8.03 23.33
C VAL A 5 35.54 7.92 23.03
N GLU A 6 34.82 9.05 23.11
CA GLU A 6 33.51 9.19 22.48
C GLU A 6 33.72 9.12 20.97
N ILE A 7 33.46 7.95 20.40
CA ILE A 7 33.32 7.81 18.95
C ILE A 7 31.94 8.37 18.62
N GLU A 8 31.88 9.65 18.26
CA GLU A 8 30.75 10.19 17.50
C GLU A 8 30.69 9.43 16.16
N VAL A 9 29.87 8.39 16.13
CA VAL A 9 29.45 7.78 14.87
C VAL A 9 28.47 8.75 14.23
N ASN A 10 28.99 9.77 13.55
CA ASN A 10 28.21 10.49 12.55
C ASN A 10 27.92 9.51 11.42
N LEU A 11 26.80 8.80 11.53
CA LEU A 11 26.18 8.13 10.39
C LEU A 11 25.99 9.22 9.32
N PRO A 12 26.30 8.94 8.05
CA PRO A 12 26.01 9.91 7.00
C PRO A 12 24.51 10.10 6.97
N PHE A 13 24.04 11.25 7.47
CA PHE A 13 22.68 11.71 7.25
C PHE A 13 22.43 11.64 5.75
N SER A 14 21.56 10.73 5.32
CA SER A 14 21.13 10.74 3.94
C SER A 14 20.43 12.08 3.69
N GLU A 15 20.64 12.70 2.53
CA GLU A 15 19.98 13.96 2.12
C GLU A 15 18.43 13.93 2.27
N HIS A 16 17.83 12.75 2.50
CA HIS A 16 16.41 12.53 2.74
C HIS A 16 15.91 13.02 4.11
N ASP A 17 16.80 13.21 5.09
CA ASP A 17 16.48 13.71 6.44
C ASP A 17 16.34 15.24 6.54
N GLU A 18 16.65 15.98 5.47
CA GLU A 18 16.50 17.44 5.45
C GLU A 18 15.04 17.83 5.18
N MET A 19 14.17 17.61 6.16
CA MET A 19 12.89 18.30 6.21
C MET A 19 13.11 19.80 6.44
N PRO A 20 12.37 20.70 5.75
CA PRO A 20 12.55 22.15 5.91
C PRO A 20 12.26 22.65 7.35
N PHE A 21 11.55 21.85 8.14
CA PHE A 21 11.30 22.03 9.57
C PHE A 21 10.81 20.70 10.14
N ARG A 22 11.03 20.44 11.44
CA ARG A 22 10.60 19.20 12.10
C ARG A 22 9.23 19.36 12.74
N LEU A 23 8.57 18.24 13.01
CA LEU A 23 7.30 18.23 13.73
C LEU A 23 7.43 18.89 15.12
N GLY A 24 8.54 18.64 15.82
CA GLY A 24 8.85 19.22 17.13
C GLY A 24 8.92 20.76 17.13
N ASP A 25 9.25 21.38 16.00
CA ASP A 25 9.41 22.84 15.89
C ASP A 25 8.06 23.59 15.84
N ILE A 26 6.95 22.85 15.73
CA ILE A 26 5.64 23.46 15.56
C ILE A 26 5.02 23.81 16.90
N VAL A 27 4.80 25.10 17.09
CA VAL A 27 4.11 25.63 18.26
C VAL A 27 2.65 25.91 17.93
N LEU A 28 1.76 25.43 18.79
CA LEU A 28 0.34 25.80 18.77
C LEU A 28 0.13 27.06 19.61
N ASP A 29 -0.59 28.03 19.05
CA ASP A 29 -0.86 29.31 19.71
C ASP A 29 -1.82 29.16 20.91
N LYS A 30 -2.64 28.10 20.91
CA LYS A 30 -3.57 27.74 21.98
C LYS A 30 -3.62 26.23 22.13
N LYS A 31 -3.49 25.73 23.35
CA LYS A 31 -3.64 24.31 23.71
C LYS A 31 -4.97 24.11 24.43
N PHE A 32 -5.84 23.28 23.87
CA PHE A 32 -7.11 22.92 24.49
C PHE A 32 -6.95 21.92 25.64
N GLY A 33 -5.82 21.20 25.69
CA GLY A 33 -5.43 20.34 26.81
C GLY A 33 -5.25 21.07 28.14
N ASP A 34 -5.01 22.39 28.09
CA ASP A 34 -4.94 23.26 29.27
C ASP A 34 -6.34 23.50 29.88
N LEU A 35 -7.41 23.38 29.08
CA LEU A 35 -8.79 23.48 29.55
C LEU A 35 -9.28 22.15 30.14
N HIS A 36 -9.01 21.03 29.46
CA HIS A 36 -9.38 19.70 29.96
C HIS A 36 -8.47 18.59 29.38
N PRO A 37 -7.98 17.63 30.20
CA PRO A 37 -7.10 16.55 29.73
C PRO A 37 -7.66 15.70 28.59
N SER A 38 -8.99 15.57 28.47
CA SER A 38 -9.63 14.82 27.37
C SER A 38 -9.48 15.50 26.00
N LEU A 39 -9.07 16.76 25.93
CA LEU A 39 -8.89 17.52 24.69
C LEU A 39 -7.45 17.42 24.16
N ARG A 40 -6.54 16.74 24.85
CA ARG A 40 -5.16 16.50 24.39
C ARG A 40 -5.06 15.86 22.99
N PRO A 41 -5.89 14.87 22.62
CA PRO A 41 -5.86 14.31 21.26
C PRO A 41 -6.17 15.36 20.19
N ILE A 42 -7.05 16.33 20.48
CA ILE A 42 -7.39 17.41 19.55
C ILE A 42 -6.19 18.34 19.32
N ASP A 43 -5.41 18.62 20.36
CA ASP A 43 -4.18 19.38 20.20
C ASP A 43 -3.14 18.63 19.37
N GLN A 44 -3.01 17.31 19.55
CA GLN A 44 -2.14 16.49 18.72
C GLN A 44 -2.55 16.55 17.24
N ILE A 45 -3.84 16.42 16.95
CA ILE A 45 -4.37 16.54 15.57
C ILE A 45 -4.04 17.89 14.97
N ARG A 46 -4.28 18.97 15.73
CA ARG A 46 -4.03 20.34 15.25
C ARG A 46 -2.55 20.58 15.01
N HIS A 47 -1.69 20.02 15.85
CA HIS A 47 -0.24 20.13 15.74
C HIS A 47 0.28 19.47 14.46
N GLU A 48 -0.06 18.20 14.28
CA GLU A 48 0.34 17.42 13.10
C GLU A 48 -0.34 17.91 11.80
N TRP A 49 -1.60 18.36 11.83
CA TRP A 49 -2.18 19.01 10.65
C TRP A 49 -1.49 20.32 10.31
N LYS A 50 -1.17 21.16 11.30
CA LYS A 50 -0.41 22.41 11.06
C LYS A 50 0.95 22.08 10.43
N PHE A 51 1.60 20.99 10.83
CA PHE A 51 2.80 20.45 10.20
C PHE A 51 2.56 20.09 8.74
N GLN A 52 1.61 19.18 8.49
CA GLN A 52 1.30 18.71 7.15
C GLN A 52 0.93 19.84 6.19
N PHE A 53 0.12 20.81 6.61
CA PHE A 53 -0.27 21.94 5.77
C PHE A 53 0.90 22.89 5.47
N ARG A 54 1.81 23.12 6.42
CA ARG A 54 3.01 23.91 6.16
C ARG A 54 3.91 23.19 5.16
N LEU A 55 4.07 21.88 5.33
CA LEU A 55 4.94 21.06 4.50
C LEU A 55 4.39 20.96 3.08
N LEU A 56 3.07 20.75 2.96
CA LEU A 56 2.35 20.75 1.71
C LEU A 56 2.56 22.04 0.93
N LYS A 57 2.47 23.21 1.59
CA LYS A 57 2.69 24.51 0.95
C LYS A 57 4.12 24.71 0.45
N ALA A 58 5.10 24.07 1.11
CA ALA A 58 6.49 24.16 0.70
C ALA A 58 6.80 23.24 -0.49
N GLU A 59 6.14 22.08 -0.58
CA GLU A 59 6.51 21.01 -1.52
C GLU A 59 5.57 20.85 -2.72
N TRP A 60 4.30 21.23 -2.60
CA TRP A 60 3.37 21.11 -3.72
C TRP A 60 3.75 22.05 -4.84
N GLY A 61 4.45 21.51 -5.83
CA GLY A 61 4.77 22.20 -7.08
C GLY A 61 3.65 22.13 -8.11
N GLN A 62 3.94 22.68 -9.29
CA GLN A 62 3.05 22.69 -10.46
C GLN A 62 2.47 21.29 -10.82
N PRO A 63 3.22 20.17 -10.76
CA PRO A 63 2.68 18.86 -11.09
C PRO A 63 1.52 18.44 -10.17
N HIS A 64 1.59 18.76 -8.87
CA HIS A 64 0.55 18.42 -7.91
C HIS A 64 -0.73 19.21 -8.17
N PHE A 65 -0.62 20.52 -8.39
CA PHE A 65 -1.78 21.36 -8.69
C PHE A 65 -2.42 21.01 -10.03
N LEU A 66 -1.62 20.67 -11.05
CA LEU A 66 -2.14 20.23 -12.34
C LEU A 66 -2.93 18.93 -12.20
N THR A 67 -2.41 17.97 -11.44
CA THR A 67 -3.11 16.70 -11.16
C THR A 67 -4.41 16.93 -10.40
N MET A 68 -4.40 17.80 -9.38
CA MET A 68 -5.62 18.18 -8.66
C MET A 68 -6.64 18.81 -9.60
N LEU A 69 -6.21 19.73 -10.47
CA LEU A 69 -7.07 20.38 -11.44
C LEU A 69 -7.66 19.38 -12.43
N THR A 70 -6.86 18.43 -12.94
CA THR A 70 -7.36 17.34 -13.80
C THR A 70 -8.49 16.58 -13.11
N GLY A 71 -8.29 16.14 -11.87
CA GLY A 71 -9.29 15.39 -11.12
C GLY A 71 -10.56 16.21 -10.89
N VAL A 72 -10.43 17.49 -10.52
CA VAL A 72 -11.56 18.39 -10.31
C VAL A 72 -12.34 18.60 -11.60
N LEU A 73 -11.66 18.82 -12.73
CA LEU A 73 -12.31 18.96 -14.03
C LEU A 73 -12.99 17.65 -14.47
N ALA A 74 -12.34 16.50 -14.26
CA ALA A 74 -12.94 15.19 -14.54
C ALA A 74 -14.26 15.00 -13.77
N PHE A 75 -14.25 15.33 -12.48
CA PHE A 75 -15.44 15.25 -11.62
C PHE A 75 -16.53 16.24 -12.06
N LEU A 76 -16.22 17.53 -12.22
CA LEU A 76 -17.22 18.54 -12.59
C LEU A 76 -17.86 18.26 -13.95
N LEU A 77 -17.06 17.82 -14.94
CA LEU A 77 -17.59 17.39 -16.24
C LEU A 77 -18.45 16.12 -16.14
N GLY A 78 -18.25 15.26 -15.14
CA GLY A 78 -19.13 14.12 -14.91
C GLY A 78 -20.43 14.50 -14.19
N SER A 79 -20.34 15.40 -13.21
CA SER A 79 -21.42 15.71 -12.27
C SER A 79 -22.32 16.88 -12.70
N VAL A 80 -21.90 17.71 -13.66
CA VAL A 80 -22.66 18.88 -14.12
C VAL A 80 -23.09 18.66 -15.57
N SER A 81 -24.26 18.06 -15.80
CA SER A 81 -24.78 17.85 -17.17
C SER A 81 -26.24 18.24 -17.30
N THR A 82 -26.66 18.62 -18.50
CA THR A 82 -28.06 18.96 -18.80
C THR A 82 -29.01 17.79 -18.58
N GLU A 83 -28.53 16.55 -18.72
CA GLU A 83 -29.30 15.33 -18.46
C GLU A 83 -29.59 15.13 -16.96
N ILE A 84 -28.65 15.55 -16.10
CA ILE A 84 -28.83 15.48 -14.64
C ILE A 84 -29.87 16.53 -14.20
N PHE A 85 -29.85 17.72 -14.78
CA PHE A 85 -30.82 18.78 -14.45
C PHE A 85 -32.22 18.51 -15.00
N SER A 86 -32.35 17.79 -16.12
CA SER A 86 -33.65 17.46 -16.72
C SER A 86 -34.31 16.24 -16.10
N GLY A 87 -33.59 15.47 -15.26
CA GLY A 87 -34.05 14.22 -14.67
C GLY A 87 -34.08 13.02 -15.65
N GLY A 88 -33.82 13.25 -16.94
CA GLY A 88 -33.84 12.23 -18.00
C GLY A 88 -35.20 11.55 -18.23
N ASP A 89 -35.26 10.58 -19.16
CA ASP A 89 -36.41 9.70 -19.32
C ASP A 89 -36.22 8.41 -18.49
N PRO A 90 -37.03 8.17 -17.45
CA PRO A 90 -36.90 7.01 -16.59
C PRO A 90 -37.22 5.67 -17.26
N LYS A 91 -37.80 5.68 -18.47
CA LYS A 91 -38.10 4.46 -19.24
C LYS A 91 -36.92 3.99 -20.08
N LEU A 92 -35.92 4.83 -20.29
CA LEU A 92 -34.73 4.51 -21.06
C LEU A 92 -33.60 4.14 -20.10
N SER A 93 -33.01 2.97 -20.31
CA SER A 93 -31.90 2.48 -19.48
C SER A 93 -30.93 1.66 -20.33
N GLY A 94 -29.72 1.42 -19.81
CA GLY A 94 -28.70 0.67 -20.53
C GLY A 94 -28.27 1.38 -21.82
N ILE A 95 -28.05 0.59 -22.89
CA ILE A 95 -27.56 1.08 -24.18
C ILE A 95 -28.57 2.05 -24.83
N ASP A 96 -29.86 1.78 -24.69
CA ASP A 96 -30.92 2.63 -25.23
C ASP A 96 -30.93 4.00 -24.53
N GLY A 97 -30.70 4.01 -23.21
CA GLY A 97 -30.49 5.25 -22.44
C GLY A 97 -29.25 6.02 -22.90
N PHE A 98 -28.12 5.34 -23.12
CA PHE A 98 -26.91 5.99 -23.64
C PHE A 98 -27.11 6.61 -25.03
N SER A 99 -27.90 5.97 -25.89
CA SER A 99 -28.19 6.46 -27.24
C SER A 99 -29.12 7.68 -27.27
N ALA A 100 -29.88 7.90 -26.19
CA ALA A 100 -30.83 9.00 -26.06
C ALA A 100 -30.23 10.29 -25.50
N ILE A 101 -28.99 10.23 -24.97
CA ILE A 101 -28.29 11.38 -24.40
C ILE A 101 -27.99 12.42 -25.48
N GLY A 102 -28.19 13.71 -25.16
CA GLY A 102 -27.82 14.79 -26.07
C GLY A 102 -26.33 14.77 -26.45
N GLY A 103 -26.00 15.07 -27.71
CA GLY A 103 -24.62 14.94 -28.22
C GLY A 103 -23.55 15.71 -27.42
N PHE A 104 -23.91 16.87 -26.84
CA PHE A 104 -23.02 17.62 -25.95
C PHE A 104 -22.75 16.88 -24.62
N ALA A 105 -23.81 16.40 -23.95
CA ALA A 105 -23.67 15.64 -22.70
C ALA A 105 -22.92 14.32 -22.92
N PHE A 106 -23.13 13.66 -24.06
CA PHE A 106 -22.37 12.48 -24.45
C PHE A 106 -20.87 12.78 -24.60
N PHE A 107 -20.53 13.85 -25.32
CA PHE A 107 -19.13 14.29 -25.45
C PHE A 107 -18.51 14.63 -24.08
N GLN A 108 -19.25 15.32 -23.23
CA GLN A 108 -18.83 15.68 -21.88
C GLN A 108 -18.51 14.45 -21.01
N LEU A 109 -19.34 13.39 -21.08
CA LEU A 109 -19.10 12.12 -20.38
C LEU A 109 -17.83 11.41 -20.86
N ILE A 110 -17.59 11.40 -22.18
CA ILE A 110 -16.36 10.81 -22.74
C ILE A 110 -15.12 11.58 -22.26
N VAL A 111 -15.16 12.91 -22.31
CA VAL A 111 -14.05 13.75 -21.85
C VAL A 111 -13.80 13.55 -20.36
N SER A 112 -14.85 13.54 -19.53
CA SER A 112 -14.74 13.22 -18.10
C SER A 112 -14.07 11.86 -17.86
N SER A 113 -14.48 10.83 -18.61
CA SER A 113 -13.91 9.47 -18.50
C SER A 113 -12.43 9.42 -18.86
N ILE A 114 -12.03 10.11 -19.95
CA ILE A 114 -10.63 10.22 -20.35
C ILE A 114 -9.81 10.96 -19.28
N LEU A 115 -10.36 12.05 -18.71
CA LEU A 115 -9.68 12.79 -17.66
C LEU A 115 -9.55 12.00 -16.36
N TRP A 116 -10.50 11.14 -16.01
CA TRP A 116 -10.35 10.21 -14.88
C TRP A 116 -9.21 9.23 -15.10
N ILE A 117 -9.11 8.62 -16.28
CA ILE A 117 -7.99 7.73 -16.63
C ILE A 117 -6.67 8.50 -16.54
N TRP A 118 -6.61 9.70 -17.11
CA TRP A 118 -5.43 10.55 -17.06
C TRP A 118 -5.05 10.94 -15.63
N PHE A 119 -6.03 11.28 -14.79
CA PHE A 119 -5.84 11.56 -13.38
C PHE A 119 -5.21 10.36 -12.65
N PHE A 120 -5.64 9.13 -12.93
CA PHE A 120 -5.01 7.94 -12.34
C PHE A 120 -3.56 7.73 -12.76
N VAL A 121 -3.26 7.99 -14.03
CA VAL A 121 -1.87 7.96 -14.51
C VAL A 121 -1.05 9.03 -13.77
N GLN A 122 -1.58 10.24 -13.64
CA GLN A 122 -0.91 11.33 -12.92
C GLN A 122 -0.70 11.00 -11.44
N LEU A 123 -1.67 10.40 -10.74
CA LEU A 123 -1.48 9.91 -9.37
C LEU A 123 -0.36 8.88 -9.29
N SER A 124 -0.27 7.95 -10.24
CA SER A 124 0.75 6.89 -10.26
C SER A 124 2.16 7.37 -10.59
N VAL A 125 2.25 8.51 -11.29
CA VAL A 125 3.52 9.17 -11.64
C VAL A 125 3.98 10.10 -10.53
N ASN A 126 3.08 10.94 -10.00
CA ASN A 126 3.43 11.88 -8.93
C ASN A 126 3.60 11.18 -7.57
N PHE A 127 2.92 10.05 -7.37
CA PHE A 127 2.99 9.29 -6.12
C PHE A 127 3.52 7.85 -6.31
N PRO A 128 4.79 7.66 -6.74
CA PRO A 128 5.32 6.35 -7.13
C PRO A 128 5.38 5.33 -6.00
N ILE A 129 5.64 5.74 -4.76
CA ILE A 129 5.70 4.84 -3.59
C ILE A 129 4.34 4.20 -3.32
N MET A 130 3.28 4.98 -3.56
CA MET A 130 1.90 4.56 -3.36
C MET A 130 1.34 3.76 -4.54
N ARG A 131 2.06 3.66 -5.66
CA ARG A 131 1.59 3.06 -6.92
C ARG A 131 0.99 1.66 -6.73
N GLY A 132 1.64 0.82 -5.92
CA GLY A 132 1.17 -0.54 -5.63
C GLY A 132 -0.19 -0.58 -4.91
N HIS A 133 -0.55 0.49 -4.21
CA HIS A 133 -1.81 0.62 -3.47
C HIS A 133 -2.83 1.56 -4.11
N ILE A 134 -2.50 2.28 -5.20
CA ILE A 134 -3.47 3.14 -5.91
C ILE A 134 -4.67 2.32 -6.36
N ILE A 135 -4.47 1.11 -6.88
CA ILE A 135 -5.58 0.22 -7.28
C ILE A 135 -6.49 -0.10 -6.09
N ASN A 136 -5.93 -0.39 -4.91
CA ASN A 136 -6.71 -0.63 -3.70
C ASN A 136 -7.51 0.61 -3.30
N VAL A 137 -6.91 1.81 -3.39
CA VAL A 137 -7.60 3.08 -3.13
C VAL A 137 -8.75 3.31 -4.10
N MET A 138 -8.58 2.95 -5.37
CA MET A 138 -9.65 3.02 -6.37
C MET A 138 -10.77 2.02 -6.10
N ILE A 139 -10.45 0.81 -5.63
CA ILE A 139 -11.44 -0.18 -5.20
C ILE A 139 -12.24 0.36 -4.02
N ILE A 140 -11.59 0.99 -3.03
CA ILE A 140 -12.28 1.62 -1.88
C ILE A 140 -13.26 2.69 -2.37
N TRP A 141 -12.79 3.63 -3.20
CA TRP A 141 -13.65 4.70 -3.71
C TRP A 141 -14.82 4.11 -4.49
N GLY A 142 -14.55 3.23 -5.46
CA GLY A 142 -15.58 2.60 -6.27
C GLY A 142 -16.59 1.81 -5.45
N SER A 143 -16.15 0.97 -4.52
CA SER A 143 -17.05 0.11 -3.74
C SER A 143 -17.91 0.92 -2.78
N VAL A 144 -17.35 1.93 -2.10
CA VAL A 144 -18.10 2.80 -1.17
C VAL A 144 -19.07 3.71 -1.95
N PHE A 145 -18.67 4.22 -3.11
CA PHE A 145 -19.55 5.05 -3.94
C PHE A 145 -20.70 4.23 -4.56
N ILE A 146 -20.39 3.07 -5.18
CA ILE A 146 -21.40 2.19 -5.78
C ILE A 146 -22.32 1.62 -4.69
N SER A 147 -21.81 1.37 -3.48
CA SER A 147 -22.63 1.03 -2.32
C SER A 147 -23.76 2.05 -2.12
N GLN A 148 -23.45 3.35 -2.14
CA GLN A 148 -24.49 4.40 -2.00
C GLN A 148 -25.50 4.36 -3.15
N VAL A 149 -25.06 4.13 -4.39
CA VAL A 149 -25.98 4.00 -5.53
C VAL A 149 -26.92 2.81 -5.36
N VAL A 150 -26.40 1.63 -5.00
CA VAL A 150 -27.21 0.41 -4.83
C VAL A 150 -28.21 0.56 -3.69
N LEU A 151 -27.85 1.24 -2.59
CA LEU A 151 -28.77 1.51 -1.48
C LEU A 151 -29.97 2.38 -1.93
N HIS A 152 -29.74 3.34 -2.83
CA HIS A 152 -30.79 4.22 -3.34
C HIS A 152 -31.64 3.58 -4.45
N VAL A 153 -31.09 2.62 -5.20
CA VAL A 153 -31.87 1.86 -6.20
C VAL A 153 -33.01 1.09 -5.54
N SER A 154 -32.72 0.41 -4.42
CA SER A 154 -33.74 -0.35 -3.69
C SER A 154 -34.59 0.53 -2.77
N SER A 155 -34.08 1.70 -2.36
CA SER A 155 -34.75 2.60 -1.43
C SER A 155 -34.38 4.06 -1.70
N PRO A 156 -35.16 4.79 -2.53
CA PRO A 156 -34.83 6.17 -2.92
C PRO A 156 -34.62 7.16 -1.76
N GLY A 157 -35.29 6.93 -0.62
CA GLY A 157 -35.15 7.74 0.60
C GLY A 157 -34.07 7.28 1.59
N PHE A 158 -33.14 6.40 1.18
CA PHE A 158 -32.13 5.82 2.06
C PHE A 158 -31.39 6.89 2.90
N PRO A 159 -31.23 6.71 4.22
CA PRO A 159 -31.46 5.48 5.00
C PRO A 159 -32.91 5.27 5.50
N VAL A 160 -33.81 6.22 5.24
CA VAL A 160 -35.18 6.17 5.76
C VAL A 160 -36.02 5.21 4.94
N GLY A 161 -36.71 4.29 5.60
CA GLY A 161 -37.62 3.33 4.96
C GLY A 161 -36.93 2.14 4.29
N ALA A 162 -35.62 1.97 4.46
CA ALA A 162 -34.88 0.84 3.91
C ALA A 162 -35.16 -0.46 4.68
N SER A 163 -35.45 -1.55 3.96
CA SER A 163 -35.54 -2.89 4.55
C SER A 163 -34.15 -3.55 4.59
N LEU A 164 -33.92 -4.45 5.56
CA LEU A 164 -32.63 -5.16 5.71
C LEU A 164 -32.26 -5.99 4.47
N GLY A 165 -33.26 -6.56 3.78
CA GLY A 165 -33.04 -7.34 2.56
C GLY A 165 -32.63 -6.45 1.39
N ASP A 166 -33.28 -5.31 1.24
CA ASP A 166 -33.06 -4.36 0.13
C ASP A 166 -31.71 -3.65 0.23
N ALA A 167 -31.19 -3.47 1.44
CA ALA A 167 -29.90 -2.84 1.71
C ALA A 167 -28.69 -3.79 1.55
N LEU A 168 -28.91 -5.10 1.44
CA LEU A 168 -27.85 -6.11 1.52
C LEU A 168 -26.73 -5.87 0.50
N GLY A 169 -27.07 -5.61 -0.77
CA GLY A 169 -26.07 -5.38 -1.82
C GLY A 169 -25.19 -4.15 -1.54
N GLY A 170 -25.80 -3.06 -1.09
CA GLY A 170 -25.09 -1.86 -0.70
C GLY A 170 -24.19 -2.06 0.52
N VAL A 171 -24.69 -2.75 1.55
CA VAL A 171 -23.92 -3.05 2.77
C VAL A 171 -22.71 -3.93 2.46
N ILE A 172 -22.85 -4.94 1.60
CA ILE A 172 -21.72 -5.81 1.19
C ILE A 172 -20.64 -4.98 0.48
N LEU A 173 -21.01 -4.12 -0.47
CA LEU A 173 -20.04 -3.26 -1.16
C LEU A 173 -19.36 -2.26 -0.21
N GLY A 174 -20.10 -1.74 0.76
CA GLY A 174 -19.56 -0.91 1.83
C GLY A 174 -18.54 -1.68 2.69
N ALA A 175 -18.87 -2.92 3.06
CA ALA A 175 -17.97 -3.79 3.83
C ALA A 175 -16.68 -4.13 3.07
N VAL A 176 -16.76 -4.38 1.76
CA VAL A 176 -15.58 -4.53 0.89
C VAL A 176 -14.73 -3.25 0.93
N GLY A 177 -15.35 -2.08 0.83
CA GLY A 177 -14.64 -0.80 0.95
C GLY A 177 -13.93 -0.63 2.30
N CYS A 178 -14.60 -0.99 3.39
CA CYS A 178 -14.00 -0.98 4.74
C CYS A 178 -12.82 -1.96 4.85
N PHE A 179 -12.93 -3.15 4.29
CA PHE A 179 -11.86 -4.15 4.28
C PHE A 179 -10.61 -3.63 3.54
N PHE A 180 -10.77 -3.10 2.34
CA PHE A 180 -9.65 -2.54 1.59
C PHE A 180 -9.09 -1.27 2.26
N THR A 181 -9.94 -0.47 2.91
CA THR A 181 -9.49 0.68 3.72
C THR A 181 -8.59 0.23 4.86
N TYR A 182 -9.00 -0.81 5.60
CA TYR A 182 -8.18 -1.40 6.66
C TYR A 182 -6.85 -1.92 6.11
N PHE A 183 -6.89 -2.67 5.01
CA PHE A 183 -5.68 -3.20 4.37
C PHE A 183 -4.71 -2.08 3.94
N PHE A 184 -5.24 -1.03 3.30
CA PHE A 184 -4.47 0.15 2.90
C PHE A 184 -3.86 0.88 4.10
N TRP A 185 -4.68 1.19 5.11
CA TRP A 185 -4.24 1.84 6.33
C TRP A 185 -3.15 1.03 7.04
N LYS A 186 -3.33 -0.29 7.09
CA LYS A 186 -2.38 -1.19 7.75
C LYS A 186 -1.05 -1.27 6.99
N ALA A 187 -1.08 -1.38 5.66
CA ALA A 187 0.14 -1.41 4.85
C ALA A 187 0.99 -0.14 5.05
N VAL A 188 0.36 1.05 5.03
CA VAL A 188 1.08 2.32 5.21
C VAL A 188 1.67 2.45 6.61
N THR A 189 0.89 2.14 7.65
CA THR A 189 1.37 2.24 9.05
C THR A 189 2.50 1.26 9.34
N GLU A 190 2.41 0.03 8.85
CA GLU A 190 3.47 -0.97 9.00
C GLU A 190 4.74 -0.61 8.22
N THR A 191 4.60 -0.09 7.00
CA THR A 191 5.75 0.36 6.20
C THR A 191 6.48 1.51 6.92
N ARG A 192 5.73 2.47 7.49
CA ARG A 192 6.33 3.55 8.29
C ARG A 192 7.08 3.00 9.50
N ASP A 193 6.48 2.07 10.24
CA ASP A 193 7.13 1.49 11.41
C ASP A 193 8.42 0.76 11.03
N LEU A 194 8.42 0.03 9.91
CA LEU A 194 9.61 -0.63 9.36
C LEU A 194 10.68 0.39 8.94
N HIS A 195 10.29 1.44 8.22
CA HIS A 195 11.20 2.50 7.80
C HIS A 195 11.94 3.13 8.99
N VAL A 196 11.23 3.44 10.08
CA VAL A 196 11.85 4.00 11.30
C VAL A 196 12.82 2.99 11.93
N MET A 197 12.48 1.70 11.96
CA MET A 197 13.36 0.66 12.50
C MET A 197 14.59 0.38 11.64
N GLU A 198 14.55 0.64 10.33
CA GLU A 198 15.67 0.39 9.43
C GLU A 198 16.59 1.61 9.30
N HIS A 199 16.03 2.81 9.22
CA HIS A 199 16.78 4.03 8.92
C HIS A 199 17.07 4.91 10.13
N HIS A 200 16.26 4.83 11.20
CA HIS A 200 16.43 5.65 12.41
C HIS A 200 16.73 4.81 13.66
N VAL A 201 17.30 3.61 13.47
CA VAL A 201 17.70 2.76 14.59
C VAL A 201 18.83 3.43 15.37
N HIS A 202 18.60 3.60 16.67
CA HIS A 202 19.57 4.17 17.58
C HIS A 202 19.61 3.35 18.87
N THR A 203 20.77 3.29 19.51
CA THR A 203 20.97 2.53 20.77
C THR A 203 20.24 3.17 21.95
N ASP A 204 20.05 4.49 21.92
CA ASP A 204 19.22 5.23 22.86
C ASP A 204 17.74 5.18 22.45
N VAL A 205 16.91 4.65 23.36
CA VAL A 205 15.45 4.56 23.20
C VAL A 205 14.77 5.91 23.03
N ARG A 206 15.33 6.99 23.59
CA ARG A 206 14.73 8.34 23.50
C ARG A 206 14.82 8.90 22.08
N VAL A 207 15.97 8.72 21.44
CA VAL A 207 16.18 9.14 20.05
C VAL A 207 15.25 8.36 19.11
N MET A 208 15.03 7.09 19.40
CA MET A 208 14.07 6.25 18.65
C MET A 208 12.62 6.69 18.87
N GLU A 209 12.22 7.04 20.10
CA GLU A 209 10.89 7.58 20.40
C GLU A 209 10.64 8.92 19.70
N GLU A 210 11.65 9.80 19.67
CA GLU A 210 11.60 11.07 18.94
C GLU A 210 11.45 10.84 17.43
N ALA A 211 12.25 9.94 16.84
CA ALA A 211 12.13 9.59 15.42
C ALA A 211 10.75 9.01 15.06
N MET A 212 10.18 8.18 15.94
CA MET A 212 8.84 7.63 15.77
C MET A 212 7.74 8.69 15.90
N ALA A 213 7.92 9.67 16.79
CA ALA A 213 7.02 10.80 16.96
C ALA A 213 7.07 11.73 15.73
N GLU A 214 8.24 11.99 15.17
CA GLU A 214 8.41 12.81 13.97
C GLU A 214 7.75 12.18 12.74
N HIS A 215 7.77 10.85 12.65
CA HIS A 215 7.07 10.09 11.61
C HIS A 215 5.65 9.68 12.01
N SER A 216 5.00 10.43 12.91
CA SER A 216 3.63 10.13 13.35
C SER A 216 2.63 10.16 12.18
N LEU A 217 1.85 9.09 12.07
CA LEU A 217 0.72 8.96 11.13
C LEU A 217 -0.64 9.11 11.82
N PHE A 218 -0.70 9.69 13.02
CA PHE A 218 -1.95 9.80 13.78
C PHE A 218 -2.98 10.66 13.04
N SER A 219 -2.59 11.86 12.62
CA SER A 219 -3.48 12.76 11.87
C SER A 219 -3.73 12.30 10.44
N TRP A 220 -2.79 11.54 9.86
CA TRP A 220 -3.01 10.85 8.59
C TRP A 220 -4.09 9.77 8.72
N THR A 221 -4.13 9.03 9.82
CA THR A 221 -5.19 8.04 10.09
C THR A 221 -6.56 8.69 10.14
N ILE A 222 -6.68 9.85 10.80
CA ILE A 222 -7.94 10.61 10.84
C ILE A 222 -8.31 11.13 9.45
N MET A 223 -7.32 11.49 8.64
CA MET A 223 -7.55 11.90 7.25
C MET A 223 -8.07 10.74 6.39
N VAL A 224 -7.58 9.50 6.57
CA VAL A 224 -8.14 8.31 5.90
C VAL A 224 -9.61 8.12 6.28
N CYS A 225 -9.95 8.21 7.57
CA CYS A 225 -11.35 8.15 8.02
C CYS A 225 -12.20 9.28 7.41
N THR A 226 -11.67 10.50 7.40
CA THR A 226 -12.33 11.67 6.80
C THR A 226 -12.57 11.47 5.31
N TRP A 227 -11.61 10.88 4.59
CA TRP A 227 -11.74 10.58 3.17
C TRP A 227 -12.85 9.58 2.90
N VAL A 228 -12.95 8.50 3.67
CA VAL A 228 -14.05 7.53 3.56
C VAL A 228 -15.41 8.18 3.84
N LEU A 229 -15.49 9.02 4.88
CA LEU A 229 -16.71 9.77 5.18
C LEU A 229 -17.10 10.73 4.05
N LEU A 230 -16.12 11.38 3.41
CA LEU A 230 -16.36 12.21 2.22
C LEU A 230 -16.86 11.39 1.03
N ILE A 231 -16.33 10.17 0.80
CA ILE A 231 -16.86 9.27 -0.25
C ILE A 231 -18.31 8.92 0.05
N ILE A 232 -18.63 8.55 1.29
CA ILE A 232 -20.02 8.25 1.70
C ILE A 232 -20.91 9.46 1.48
N LEU A 233 -20.51 10.65 1.95
CA LEU A 233 -21.29 11.88 1.78
C LEU A 233 -21.48 12.23 0.30
N ASN A 234 -20.43 12.13 -0.51
CA ASN A 234 -20.45 12.43 -1.93
C ASN A 234 -21.32 11.44 -2.72
N GLY A 235 -21.16 10.14 -2.48
CA GLY A 235 -21.96 9.09 -3.09
C GLY A 235 -23.41 9.15 -2.64
N TRP A 236 -23.66 9.38 -1.35
CA TRP A 236 -25.02 9.52 -0.80
C TRP A 236 -25.72 10.72 -1.42
N SER A 237 -25.12 11.90 -1.39
CA SER A 237 -25.74 13.11 -1.95
C SER A 237 -25.99 13.01 -3.47
N GLY A 238 -25.05 12.41 -4.22
CA GLY A 238 -25.24 12.20 -5.66
C GLY A 238 -26.35 11.20 -5.96
N ALA A 239 -26.37 10.06 -5.27
CA ALA A 239 -27.39 9.03 -5.45
C ALA A 239 -28.78 9.52 -4.99
N HIS A 240 -28.84 10.25 -3.88
CA HIS A 240 -30.07 10.80 -3.33
C HIS A 240 -30.71 11.82 -4.27
N PHE A 241 -29.91 12.74 -4.81
CA PHE A 241 -30.39 13.74 -5.77
C PHE A 241 -31.01 13.11 -7.03
N ILE A 242 -30.44 12.00 -7.52
CA ILE A 242 -30.95 11.30 -8.72
C ILE A 242 -32.15 10.40 -8.38
N ALA A 243 -32.18 9.85 -7.17
CA ALA A 243 -33.24 8.93 -6.75
C ALA A 243 -34.55 9.65 -6.40
N ASP A 244 -34.48 10.85 -5.83
CA ASP A 244 -35.66 11.70 -5.60
C ASP A 244 -36.10 12.38 -6.90
N ARG A 245 -37.09 11.77 -7.56
CA ARG A 245 -37.66 12.27 -8.83
C ARG A 245 -38.80 13.26 -8.65
N VAL A 246 -39.15 13.60 -7.40
CA VAL A 246 -40.34 14.40 -7.09
C VAL A 246 -39.96 15.85 -6.77
N THR A 247 -38.78 16.06 -6.18
CA THR A 247 -38.31 17.39 -5.77
C THR A 247 -36.86 17.63 -6.15
N GLU A 248 -36.60 18.74 -6.86
CA GLU A 248 -35.23 19.19 -7.15
C GLU A 248 -34.58 19.77 -5.88
N ASP A 249 -33.84 18.94 -5.13
CA ASP A 249 -33.07 19.40 -3.97
C ASP A 249 -31.66 19.86 -4.37
N TYR A 250 -31.57 21.12 -4.77
CA TYR A 250 -30.29 21.77 -5.10
C TYR A 250 -29.31 21.85 -3.93
N ALA A 251 -29.77 21.74 -2.68
CA ALA A 251 -28.87 21.75 -1.52
C ALA A 251 -28.09 20.43 -1.46
N VAL A 252 -28.77 19.30 -1.65
CA VAL A 252 -28.13 17.98 -1.73
C VAL A 252 -27.17 17.91 -2.94
N TYR A 253 -27.57 18.45 -4.08
CA TYR A 253 -26.68 18.55 -5.24
C TYR A 253 -25.42 19.40 -4.96
N THR A 254 -25.58 20.53 -4.26
CA THR A 254 -24.44 21.37 -3.86
C THR A 254 -23.50 20.63 -2.92
N ILE A 255 -24.02 19.82 -2.00
CA ILE A 255 -23.23 18.96 -1.12
C ILE A 255 -22.42 17.95 -1.95
N HIS A 256 -23.01 17.34 -2.99
CA HIS A 256 -22.29 16.45 -3.90
C HIS A 256 -21.12 17.18 -4.58
N LEU A 257 -21.34 18.39 -5.10
CA LEU A 257 -20.28 19.14 -5.78
C LEU A 257 -19.13 19.53 -4.85
N ILE A 258 -19.44 20.09 -3.68
CA ILE A 258 -18.42 20.53 -2.71
C ILE A 258 -17.66 19.33 -2.15
N SER A 259 -18.37 18.27 -1.77
CA SER A 259 -17.75 17.07 -1.22
C SER A 259 -16.87 16.35 -2.24
N GLY A 260 -17.23 16.36 -3.53
CA GLY A 260 -16.41 15.76 -4.60
C GLY A 260 -15.07 16.48 -4.82
N VAL A 261 -15.08 17.82 -4.82
CA VAL A 261 -13.84 18.61 -4.90
C VAL A 261 -12.97 18.39 -3.67
N ALA A 262 -13.57 18.40 -2.47
CA ALA A 262 -12.85 18.14 -1.23
C ALA A 262 -12.25 16.72 -1.20
N LEU A 263 -12.97 15.73 -1.72
CA LEU A 263 -12.54 14.34 -1.77
C LEU A 263 -11.28 14.17 -2.63
N ILE A 264 -11.20 14.85 -3.78
CA ILE A 264 -10.00 14.82 -4.64
C ILE A 264 -8.79 15.43 -3.91
N TYR A 265 -8.97 16.58 -3.24
CA TYR A 265 -7.91 17.20 -2.45
C TYR A 265 -7.42 16.26 -1.34
N VAL A 266 -8.34 15.69 -0.57
CA VAL A 266 -8.01 14.80 0.55
C VAL A 266 -7.34 13.50 0.05
N LEU A 267 -7.76 12.95 -1.09
CA LEU A 267 -7.10 11.81 -1.73
C LEU A 267 -5.63 12.12 -2.02
N MET A 268 -5.36 13.25 -2.66
CA MET A 268 -3.99 13.63 -3.00
C MET A 268 -3.14 13.86 -1.75
N HIS A 269 -3.70 14.51 -0.73
CA HIS A 269 -3.02 14.70 0.56
C HIS A 269 -2.73 13.36 1.25
N MET A 270 -3.68 12.43 1.21
CA MET A 270 -3.55 11.07 1.76
C MET A 270 -2.46 10.26 1.08
N LEU A 271 -2.27 10.40 -0.23
CA LEU A 271 -1.21 9.71 -0.98
C LEU A 271 0.15 10.40 -0.81
N TRP A 272 0.17 11.73 -0.79
CA TRP A 272 1.39 12.51 -0.70
C TRP A 272 2.11 12.35 0.65
N PHE A 273 1.38 12.43 1.76
CA PHE A 273 2.03 12.52 3.08
C PHE A 273 2.87 11.28 3.45
N PRO A 274 2.37 10.03 3.31
CA PRO A 274 3.21 8.86 3.56
C PRO A 274 4.40 8.77 2.62
N GLN A 275 4.23 9.13 1.34
CA GLN A 275 5.34 9.14 0.40
C GLN A 275 6.45 10.10 0.84
N ARG A 276 6.08 11.29 1.31
CA ARG A 276 7.08 12.24 1.80
C ARG A 276 7.80 11.75 3.05
N MET A 277 7.09 11.06 3.94
CA MET A 277 7.64 10.49 5.17
C MET A 277 8.51 9.24 4.92
N LEU A 278 8.31 8.52 3.82
CA LEU A 278 9.04 7.27 3.53
C LEU A 278 10.27 7.49 2.64
N GLY A 279 10.36 8.62 1.91
CA GLY A 279 11.51 8.91 1.04
C GLY A 279 11.57 8.04 -0.23
N GLU A 280 12.57 8.23 -1.09
CA GLU A 280 12.65 7.49 -2.35
C GLU A 280 13.12 6.04 -2.15
N GLY A 281 12.51 5.08 -2.88
CA GLY A 281 12.96 3.68 -2.91
C GLY A 281 12.22 2.72 -1.97
N THR A 282 11.37 3.20 -1.06
CA THR A 282 10.52 2.34 -0.22
C THR A 282 9.27 1.88 -0.97
N ARG A 283 8.91 0.60 -0.84
CA ARG A 283 7.65 0.04 -1.35
C ARG A 283 6.69 -0.17 -0.18
N VAL A 284 5.48 0.40 -0.26
CA VAL A 284 4.47 0.22 0.78
C VAL A 284 3.90 -1.19 0.70
N GLN A 285 4.04 -1.96 1.79
CA GLN A 285 3.58 -3.34 1.94
C GLN A 285 3.28 -3.63 3.42
N THR A 286 2.49 -4.68 3.69
CA THR A 286 2.34 -5.20 5.06
C THR A 286 3.57 -6.00 5.48
N ARG A 287 3.81 -6.14 6.79
CA ARG A 287 4.91 -6.96 7.35
C ARG A 287 4.88 -8.39 6.84
N ALA A 288 3.69 -8.97 6.73
CA ALA A 288 3.52 -10.32 6.20
C ALA A 288 3.91 -10.43 4.71
N ALA A 289 3.57 -9.42 3.90
CA ALA A 289 3.96 -9.37 2.50
C ALA A 289 5.47 -9.16 2.34
N ALA A 290 6.08 -8.28 3.15
CA ALA A 290 7.53 -8.08 3.16
C ALA A 290 8.28 -9.36 3.59
N ALA A 291 7.78 -10.07 4.61
CA ALA A 291 8.35 -11.35 5.03
C ALA A 291 8.18 -12.44 3.96
N ALA A 292 7.04 -12.48 3.26
CA ALA A 292 6.83 -13.41 2.15
C ALA A 292 7.77 -13.12 0.97
N ASP A 293 7.95 -11.85 0.59
CA ASP A 293 8.91 -11.46 -0.45
C ASP A 293 10.36 -11.81 -0.03
N ALA A 294 10.72 -11.61 1.24
CA ALA A 294 12.03 -12.02 1.76
C ALA A 294 12.22 -13.55 1.73
N ASN A 295 11.19 -14.33 2.08
CA ASN A 295 11.23 -15.79 1.98
C ASN A 295 11.38 -16.26 0.52
N LEU A 296 10.67 -15.64 -0.42
CA LEU A 296 10.82 -15.95 -1.86
C LEU A 296 12.22 -15.62 -2.39
N LEU A 297 12.86 -14.57 -1.87
CA LEU A 297 14.24 -14.24 -2.22
C LEU A 297 15.25 -15.22 -1.60
N LEU A 298 14.99 -15.72 -0.39
CA LEU A 298 15.80 -16.75 0.24
C LEU A 298 15.67 -18.11 -0.48
N ASP A 299 14.46 -18.49 -0.91
CA ASP A 299 14.24 -19.70 -1.72
C ASP A 299 14.85 -19.60 -3.13
N GLY A 300 15.04 -18.38 -3.66
CA GLY A 300 15.73 -18.13 -4.93
C GLY A 300 17.26 -18.18 -4.83
N VAL A 301 17.82 -18.10 -3.62
CA VAL A 301 19.23 -18.39 -3.37
C VAL A 301 19.31 -19.86 -3.01
N ILE A 302 19.64 -20.70 -3.99
CA ILE A 302 20.10 -22.06 -3.69
C ILE A 302 21.43 -21.91 -2.95
N LEU A 303 21.38 -21.69 -1.63
CA LEU A 303 22.44 -22.12 -0.75
C LEU A 303 22.39 -23.64 -0.83
N VAL A 304 23.04 -24.17 -1.85
CA VAL A 304 23.41 -25.57 -1.93
C VAL A 304 24.15 -25.81 -0.62
N SER A 305 23.47 -26.38 0.38
CA SER A 305 24.11 -26.73 1.63
C SER A 305 25.17 -27.77 1.27
N GLU A 306 26.42 -27.32 1.20
CA GLU A 306 27.53 -28.24 1.03
C GLU A 306 27.53 -29.15 2.25
N GLY A 307 27.42 -30.45 2.01
CA GLY A 307 27.39 -31.45 3.07
C GLY A 307 28.67 -31.39 3.91
N GLU A 308 28.57 -31.68 5.19
CA GLU A 308 29.70 -31.68 6.11
C GLU A 308 30.07 -33.09 6.53
N CYS A 309 31.36 -33.37 6.66
CA CYS A 309 31.81 -34.65 7.22
C CYS A 309 31.46 -34.74 8.71
N ARG A 310 30.61 -35.68 9.12
CA ARG A 310 30.25 -35.89 10.55
C ARG A 310 31.44 -36.09 11.49
N SER A 311 32.58 -36.58 10.99
CA SER A 311 33.76 -36.87 11.82
C SER A 311 34.65 -35.65 12.07
N CYS A 312 34.79 -34.74 11.11
CA CYS A 312 35.75 -33.62 11.19
C CYS A 312 35.16 -32.26 10.84
N LYS A 313 33.87 -32.21 10.46
CA LYS A 313 33.11 -31.04 10.00
C LYS A 313 33.72 -30.30 8.81
N ALA A 314 34.58 -30.97 8.04
CA ALA A 314 35.07 -30.40 6.79
C ALA A 314 33.95 -30.39 5.74
N SER A 315 33.86 -29.31 4.96
CA SER A 315 32.96 -29.22 3.81
C SER A 315 33.31 -30.32 2.79
N ALA A 316 32.27 -30.97 2.27
CA ALA A 316 32.33 -31.92 1.18
C ALA A 316 31.47 -31.38 0.02
N PRO A 317 31.90 -31.60 -1.24
CA PRO A 317 31.18 -31.17 -2.44
C PRO A 317 29.95 -32.07 -2.72
N ILE A 318 29.09 -32.23 -1.73
CA ILE A 318 27.87 -33.06 -1.75
C ILE A 318 26.71 -32.14 -1.42
N SER A 319 25.59 -32.30 -2.08
CA SER A 319 24.41 -31.44 -1.87
C SER A 319 23.11 -32.17 -2.07
N GLN A 320 21.98 -31.52 -1.81
CA GLN A 320 20.65 -32.07 -2.06
C GLN A 320 19.91 -31.22 -3.10
N ASN A 321 19.23 -31.87 -4.05
CA ASN A 321 18.37 -31.17 -5.02
C ASN A 321 16.94 -30.96 -4.49
N ASP A 322 16.12 -30.21 -5.22
CA ASP A 322 14.72 -29.90 -4.88
C ASP A 322 13.82 -31.15 -4.73
N ALA A 323 14.26 -32.29 -5.26
CA ALA A 323 13.56 -33.58 -5.14
C ALA A 323 14.01 -34.39 -3.91
N GLY A 324 14.92 -33.84 -3.08
CA GLY A 324 15.46 -34.52 -1.90
C GLY A 324 16.58 -35.53 -2.21
N GLU A 325 17.07 -35.60 -3.45
CA GLU A 325 18.12 -36.53 -3.85
C GLU A 325 19.52 -35.95 -3.60
N THR A 326 20.44 -36.80 -3.14
CA THR A 326 21.84 -36.41 -2.91
C THR A 326 22.60 -36.29 -4.23
N VAL A 327 23.06 -35.08 -4.55
CA VAL A 327 23.84 -34.74 -5.73
C VAL A 327 25.33 -34.76 -5.42
N VAL A 328 26.10 -35.44 -6.28
CA VAL A 328 27.55 -35.62 -6.16
C VAL A 328 28.26 -35.37 -7.48
N ASP A 329 29.55 -35.06 -7.40
CA ASP A 329 30.46 -34.99 -8.55
C ASP A 329 30.74 -36.39 -9.12
N CYS A 330 30.93 -36.47 -10.44
CA CYS A 330 31.37 -37.70 -11.10
C CYS A 330 32.78 -38.12 -10.62
N ALA A 331 33.01 -39.43 -10.51
CA ALA A 331 34.31 -39.97 -10.07
C ALA A 331 35.38 -39.99 -11.17
N SER A 332 34.98 -39.85 -12.44
CA SER A 332 35.89 -39.86 -13.58
C SER A 332 36.64 -38.53 -13.69
N THR A 333 37.97 -38.58 -13.78
CA THR A 333 38.83 -37.37 -13.82
C THR A 333 38.59 -36.49 -15.04
N ASP A 334 37.98 -37.04 -16.09
CA ASP A 334 37.67 -36.33 -17.34
C ASP A 334 36.19 -35.89 -17.43
N CYS A 335 35.41 -36.06 -16.36
CA CYS A 335 33.98 -35.73 -16.33
C CYS A 335 33.62 -34.79 -15.18
N ASN A 336 33.29 -33.54 -15.50
CA ASN A 336 32.90 -32.51 -14.54
C ASN A 336 31.37 -32.37 -14.39
N SER A 337 30.63 -33.48 -14.46
CA SER A 337 29.18 -33.44 -14.27
C SER A 337 28.79 -33.74 -12.82
N ARG A 338 27.65 -33.17 -12.41
CA ARG A 338 26.99 -33.42 -11.13
C ARG A 338 25.66 -34.08 -11.37
N GLY A 339 25.30 -35.04 -10.53
CA GLY A 339 23.99 -35.68 -10.59
C GLY A 339 23.68 -36.55 -9.38
N PRO A 340 22.50 -37.17 -9.36
CA PRO A 340 22.05 -37.96 -8.22
C PRO A 340 22.95 -39.19 -8.01
N ALA A 341 23.32 -39.44 -6.76
CA ALA A 341 24.18 -40.56 -6.41
C ALA A 341 23.59 -41.90 -6.88
N GLY A 342 24.41 -42.74 -7.50
CA GLY A 342 24.00 -44.05 -8.02
C GLY A 342 23.32 -44.02 -9.39
N ASN A 343 22.96 -42.85 -9.93
CA ASN A 343 22.44 -42.72 -11.29
C ASN A 343 23.57 -42.69 -12.32
N ASN A 344 23.20 -42.94 -13.59
CA ASN A 344 24.15 -42.89 -14.69
C ASN A 344 24.50 -41.45 -15.05
N CYS A 345 25.79 -41.17 -15.19
CA CYS A 345 26.32 -39.87 -15.57
C CYS A 345 26.03 -39.56 -17.04
N GLU A 346 25.40 -38.41 -17.31
CA GLU A 346 25.12 -37.96 -18.67
C GLU A 346 26.39 -37.62 -19.48
N GLY A 347 27.50 -37.29 -18.80
CA GLY A 347 28.75 -36.92 -19.45
C GLY A 347 29.65 -38.09 -19.85
N CYS A 348 29.81 -39.10 -18.97
CA CYS A 348 30.73 -40.22 -19.20
C CYS A 348 30.07 -41.61 -19.15
N SER A 349 28.76 -41.70 -18.90
CA SER A 349 28.02 -42.96 -18.78
C SER A 349 28.51 -43.92 -17.69
N GLU A 350 29.27 -43.41 -16.72
CA GLU A 350 29.58 -44.12 -15.47
C GLU A 350 28.58 -43.75 -14.37
N ASN A 351 28.40 -44.63 -13.37
CA ASN A 351 27.50 -44.32 -12.27
C ASN A 351 28.12 -43.30 -11.31
N TYR A 352 27.34 -42.31 -10.88
CA TYR A 352 27.72 -41.39 -9.81
C TYR A 352 28.04 -42.15 -8.51
N PRO A 353 29.09 -41.74 -7.78
CA PRO A 353 29.53 -42.45 -6.59
C PRO A 353 28.47 -42.41 -5.48
N THR A 354 28.20 -43.55 -4.86
CA THR A 354 27.29 -43.65 -3.69
C THR A 354 27.99 -43.43 -2.36
N ARG A 355 29.31 -43.29 -2.38
CA ARG A 355 30.19 -43.12 -1.22
C ARG A 355 31.24 -42.04 -1.51
N TYR A 356 31.57 -41.25 -0.49
CA TYR A 356 32.57 -40.19 -0.59
C TYR A 356 33.62 -40.35 0.51
N THR A 357 34.88 -40.24 0.10
CA THR A 357 36.03 -40.23 1.01
C THR A 357 36.39 -38.79 1.34
N CYS A 358 36.24 -38.40 2.60
CA CYS A 358 36.57 -37.04 3.04
C CYS A 358 38.06 -36.74 2.82
N SER A 359 38.35 -35.64 2.11
CA SER A 359 39.72 -35.18 1.84
C SER A 359 40.49 -34.79 3.11
N SER A 360 39.79 -34.38 4.17
CA SER A 360 40.41 -33.88 5.41
C SER A 360 40.73 -34.97 6.44
N CYS A 361 39.89 -36.00 6.58
CA CYS A 361 40.08 -37.06 7.59
C CYS A 361 40.18 -38.48 7.00
N GLY A 362 40.01 -38.66 5.69
CA GLY A 362 40.15 -39.94 5.00
C GLY A 362 39.02 -40.95 5.26
N ILE A 363 37.95 -40.56 5.97
CA ILE A 363 36.82 -41.46 6.25
C ILE A 363 35.98 -41.65 4.98
N ASN A 364 35.64 -42.90 4.67
CA ASN A 364 34.77 -43.25 3.54
C ASN A 364 33.37 -43.60 4.06
N SER A 365 32.43 -42.69 3.81
CA SER A 365 31.04 -42.81 4.26
C SER A 365 30.07 -42.71 3.07
N PRO A 366 28.86 -43.29 3.18
CA PRO A 366 27.75 -43.01 2.27
C PRO A 366 27.53 -41.51 2.08
N VAL A 367 27.21 -41.08 0.86
CA VAL A 367 27.05 -39.65 0.52
C VAL A 367 25.90 -39.00 1.30
N GLY A 368 24.86 -39.76 1.64
CA GLY A 368 23.74 -39.28 2.47
C GLY A 368 24.14 -38.90 3.90
N ASP A 369 25.21 -39.49 4.44
CA ASP A 369 25.67 -39.18 5.81
C ASP A 369 26.30 -37.78 5.93
N TYR A 370 26.66 -37.18 4.79
CA TYR A 370 27.21 -35.82 4.73
C TYR A 370 26.13 -34.74 4.74
N ILE A 371 24.87 -35.10 4.46
CA ILE A 371 23.75 -34.16 4.59
C ILE A 371 23.33 -34.12 6.07
N PRO A 372 23.27 -32.93 6.69
CA PRO A 372 22.76 -32.81 8.05
C PRO A 372 21.27 -33.18 8.08
N ASP A 373 20.88 -34.02 9.04
CA ASP A 373 19.47 -34.33 9.31
C ASP A 373 18.81 -33.09 9.95
N SER A 374 18.48 -32.07 9.15
CA SER A 374 17.80 -30.86 9.64
C SER A 374 16.26 -30.99 9.70
N GLU A 375 15.68 -32.13 9.32
CA GLU A 375 14.24 -32.41 9.42
C GLU A 375 13.87 -33.37 10.55
N ALA A 376 14.37 -33.11 11.76
CA ALA A 376 13.96 -33.85 12.94
C ALA A 376 13.69 -32.96 14.16
N TRP A 377 13.01 -31.82 13.98
CA TRP A 377 12.25 -31.14 15.03
C TRP A 377 11.36 -30.01 14.48
#